data_AF-A0A2N5ZQV1-F1
#
_entry.id   AF-A0A2N5ZQV1-F1
#
_cell.length_a   1.000
_cell.length_b   1.000
_cell.length_c   1.000
_cell.angle_alpha   90.00
_cell.angle_beta   90.00
_cell.angle_gamma   90.00
#
_symmetry.space_group_name_H-M   'P 1'
#
loop_
_entity.id
_entity.type
_entity.pdbx_description
1 polymer ?
#
loop_
_entity_poly.entity_id
_entity_poly.type
_entity_poly.pdbx_seq_one_letter_code
_entity_poly.pdbx_strand_id
1 'polypeptide(L)'
;MNRIQFFDRSSQIAIPLFTLSGILAISLKHPALGLVLNLTAQPFWIYSTWKSYKKAGQIGMFINTIVMTLITVFGVLNYWVFS
;
A
#
# COMPACT_ATOMS: atom_id res chain seq x y z
N MET A 1 -17.79 1.54 -17.74
CA MET A 1 -17.24 0.75 -16.62
C MET A 1 -17.91 1.23 -15.34
N ASN A 2 -18.43 0.34 -14.49
CA ASN A 2 -19.05 0.77 -13.23
C ASN A 2 -17.97 1.13 -12.17
N ARG A 3 -18.36 1.88 -11.13
CA ARG A 3 -17.40 2.40 -10.12
C ARG A 3 -16.58 1.28 -9.46
N ILE A 4 -17.22 0.15 -9.14
CA ILE A 4 -16.57 -1.00 -8.49
C ILE A 4 -15.49 -1.61 -9.40
N GLN A 5 -15.80 -1.83 -10.68
CA GLN A 5 -14.84 -2.35 -11.66
C GLN A 5 -13.65 -1.41 -11.87
N PHE A 6 -13.84 -0.10 -11.76
CA PHE A 6 -12.75 0.87 -11.83
C PHE A 6 -11.77 0.71 -10.67
N PHE A 7 -12.26 0.68 -9.42
CA PHE A 7 -11.40 0.49 -8.25
C PHE A 7 -10.71 -0.88 -8.27
N ASP A 8 -11.40 -1.93 -8.70
CA ASP A 8 -10.83 -3.27 -8.81
C ASP A 8 -9.63 -3.31 -9.78
N ARG A 9 -9.79 -2.76 -10.98
CA ARG A 9 -8.71 -2.72 -11.97
C ARG A 9 -7.58 -1.81 -11.52
N SER A 10 -7.92 -0.65 -10.95
CA SER A 10 -6.92 0.29 -10.45
C SER A 10 -6.07 -0.35 -9.36
N SER A 11 -6.67 -1.04 -8.38
CA SER A 11 -5.92 -1.75 -7.34
C SER A 11 -5.06 -2.88 -7.88
N GLN A 12 -5.55 -3.67 -8.85
CA GLN A 12 -4.78 -4.76 -9.45
C GLN A 12 -3.51 -4.27 -10.16
N ILE A 13 -3.51 -3.04 -10.69
CA ILE A 13 -2.35 -2.45 -11.37
C ILE A 13 -1.48 -1.67 -10.37
N ALA A 14 -2.10 -0.83 -9.56
CA ALA A 14 -1.41 0.08 -8.64
C ALA A 14 -0.64 -0.67 -7.55
N ILE A 15 -1.21 -1.74 -6.99
CA ILE A 15 -0.56 -2.52 -5.94
C ILE A 15 0.81 -3.06 -6.40
N PRO A 16 0.91 -3.88 -7.46
CA PRO A 16 2.21 -4.39 -7.89
C PRO A 16 3.13 -3.27 -8.37
N LEU A 17 2.60 -2.28 -9.10
CA LEU A 17 3.42 -1.18 -9.61
C LEU A 17 4.10 -0.42 -8.47
N PHE A 18 3.34 0.07 -7.48
CA PHE A 18 3.89 0.89 -6.40
C PHE A 18 4.66 0.06 -5.37
N THR A 19 4.18 -1.14 -5.02
CA THR A 19 4.87 -1.99 -4.03
C THR A 19 6.21 -2.47 -4.56
N LEU A 20 6.27 -3.00 -5.79
CA LEU A 20 7.52 -3.50 -6.36
C LEU A 20 8.49 -2.35 -6.69
N SER A 21 7.99 -1.22 -7.20
CA SER A 21 8.82 -0.04 -7.41
C SER A 21 9.35 0.53 -6.09
N GLY A 22 8.55 0.48 -5.02
CA GLY A 22 8.97 0.88 -3.68
C GLY A 22 10.08 0.00 -3.13
N ILE A 23 9.94 -1.32 -3.23
CA ILE A 23 10.99 -2.29 -2.88
C ILE A 23 12.25 -2.04 -3.70
N LEU A 24 12.11 -1.87 -5.02
CA LEU A 24 13.24 -1.60 -5.92
C LEU A 24 13.97 -0.31 -5.53
N ALA A 25 13.25 0.78 -5.24
CA ALA A 25 13.85 2.03 -4.81
C ALA A 25 14.64 1.88 -3.51
N ILE A 26 14.12 1.12 -2.53
CA ILE A 26 14.85 0.79 -1.30
C ILE A 26 16.12 -0.01 -1.63
N SER A 27 16.02 -1.04 -2.47
CA SER A 27 17.17 -1.87 -2.89
C SER A 27 18.24 -1.07 -3.64
N LEU A 28 17.86 -0.01 -4.35
CA LEU A 28 18.76 0.91 -5.04
C LEU A 28 19.32 2.02 -4.13
N LYS A 29 19.16 1.91 -2.80
CA LYS A 29 19.60 2.91 -1.82
C LYS A 29 18.90 4.27 -1.97
N HIS A 30 17.66 4.28 -2.47
CA HIS A 30 16.77 5.44 -2.48
C HIS A 30 15.60 5.25 -1.48
N PRO A 31 15.87 5.26 -0.15
CA PRO A 31 14.85 4.95 0.87
C PRO A 31 13.70 5.95 0.89
N ALA A 32 13.97 7.24 0.65
CA ALA A 32 12.96 8.29 0.53
C ALA A 32 11.90 7.93 -0.53
N LEU A 33 12.37 7.67 -1.76
CA LEU A 33 11.50 7.32 -2.87
C LEU A 33 10.74 6.01 -2.58
N GLY A 34 11.43 5.03 -1.99
CA GLY A 34 10.83 3.76 -1.59
C GLY A 34 9.69 3.89 -0.58
N LEU A 35 9.84 4.77 0.41
CA LEU A 35 8.81 5.06 1.41
C LEU A 35 7.59 5.74 0.79
N VAL A 36 7.80 6.73 -0.09
CA VAL A 36 6.69 7.41 -0.79
C VAL A 36 5.93 6.42 -1.67
N LEU A 37 6.64 5.62 -2.48
CA LEU A 37 6.01 4.64 -3.36
C LEU A 37 5.21 3.60 -2.55
N ASN A 38 5.76 3.08 -1.46
CA ASN A 38 5.02 2.16 -0.58
C ASN A 38 3.82 2.84 0.08
N LEU A 39 3.91 4.11 0.47
CA LEU A 39 2.78 4.86 1.03
C LEU A 39 1.66 5.03 -0.01
N THR A 40 2.01 5.35 -1.26
CA THR A 40 1.03 5.50 -2.36
C THR A 40 0.32 4.17 -2.70
N ALA A 41 0.92 3.02 -2.38
CA ALA A 41 0.29 1.72 -2.54
C ALA A 41 -0.80 1.44 -1.48
N GLN A 42 -0.72 2.06 -0.29
CA GLN A 42 -1.56 1.70 0.85
C GLN A 42 -3.07 1.87 0.62
N PRO A 43 -3.58 2.95 -0.01
CA PRO A 43 -5.01 3.07 -0.29
C PRO A 43 -5.56 1.90 -1.13
N PHE A 44 -4.78 1.41 -2.09
CA PHE A 44 -5.16 0.29 -2.94
C PHE A 44 -5.13 -1.03 -2.19
N TRP A 45 -4.11 -1.23 -1.33
CA TRP A 45 -4.05 -2.35 -0.42
C TRP A 45 -5.24 -2.37 0.54
N ILE A 46 -5.58 -1.24 1.17
CA ILE A 46 -6.72 -1.12 2.09
C ILE A 46 -8.01 -1.49 1.39
N TYR A 47 -8.27 -0.97 0.19
CA TYR A 47 -9.46 -1.33 -0.59
C TYR A 47 -9.50 -2.83 -0.91
N SER A 48 -8.37 -3.38 -1.39
CA SER A 48 -8.26 -4.78 -1.80
C SER A 48 -8.50 -5.72 -0.62
N THR A 49 -7.84 -5.49 0.51
CA THR A 49 -7.95 -6.37 1.68
C THR A 49 -9.25 -6.17 2.45
N TRP A 50 -9.82 -4.96 2.47
CA TRP A 50 -11.19 -4.73 2.98
C TRP A 50 -12.21 -5.54 2.17
N LYS A 51 -12.11 -5.51 0.84
CA LYS A 51 -13.01 -6.26 -0.03
C LYS A 51 -12.84 -7.77 0.18
N SER A 52 -11.61 -8.27 0.30
CA SER A 52 -11.33 -9.68 0.62
C SER A 52 -11.86 -10.08 2.00
N TYR A 53 -11.78 -9.20 3.00
CA TYR A 53 -12.42 -9.42 4.29
C TYR A 53 -13.94 -9.56 4.15
N LYS A 54 -14.61 -8.64 3.44
CA LYS A 54 -16.07 -8.68 3.27
C LYS A 54 -16.56 -9.85 2.42
N LYS A 55 -15.77 -10.35 1.47
CA LYS A 55 -16.19 -11.42 0.55
C LYS A 55 -15.73 -12.82 0.94
N ALA A 56 -14.57 -12.95 1.60
CA ALA A 56 -13.91 -14.22 1.87
C ALA A 56 -13.50 -14.38 3.35
N GLY A 57 -13.93 -13.48 4.24
CA GLY A 57 -13.68 -13.59 5.68
C GLY A 57 -12.21 -13.34 6.08
N GLN A 58 -11.36 -12.84 5.18
CA GLN A 58 -9.92 -12.64 5.39
C GLN A 58 -9.61 -11.40 6.27
N ILE A 59 -10.10 -11.36 7.50
CA ILE A 59 -9.91 -10.23 8.43
C ILE A 59 -8.44 -10.01 8.79
N GLY A 60 -7.64 -11.08 8.91
CA GLY A 60 -6.23 -11.00 9.24
C GLY A 60 -5.43 -10.19 8.21
N MET A 61 -5.73 -10.36 6.91
CA MET A 61 -5.10 -9.57 5.85
C MET A 61 -5.48 -8.10 5.94
N PHE A 62 -6.74 -7.80 6.25
CA PHE A 62 -7.18 -6.42 6.41
C PHE A 62 -6.49 -5.73 7.60
N ILE A 63 -6.43 -6.38 8.77
CA ILE A 63 -5.73 -5.84 9.94
C ILE A 63 -4.24 -5.64 9.64
N ASN A 64 -3.59 -6.62 9.02
CA ASN A 64 -2.19 -6.51 8.60
C ASN A 64 -1.97 -5.30 7.69
N THR A 65 -2.85 -5.06 6.72
CA THR A 65 -2.76 -3.87 5.86
C THR A 65 -2.89 -2.57 6.65
N ILE A 66 -3.81 -2.47 7.62
CA ILE A 66 -3.94 -1.26 8.45
C ILE A 66 -2.66 -1.01 9.23
N VAL A 67 -2.09 -2.04 9.86
CA VAL A 67 -0.84 -1.93 10.61
C VAL A 67 0.33 -1.53 9.69
N MET A 68 0.45 -2.16 8.52
CA MET A 68 1.47 -1.81 7.52
C MET A 68 1.32 -0.38 7.01
N THR A 69 0.08 0.12 6.87
CA THR A 69 -0.18 1.51 6.51
C THR A 69 0.37 2.44 7.58
N LEU A 70 0.09 2.18 8.86
CA LEU A 70 0.58 2.98 9.98
C LEU A 70 2.12 2.96 10.07
N ILE A 71 2.73 1.79 9.91
CA ILE A 71 4.20 1.64 9.87
C ILE A 71 4.79 2.46 8.72
N THR A 72 4.15 2.44 7.54
CA THR A 72 4.64 3.18 6.37
C THR A 72 4.50 4.68 6.57
N VAL A 73 3.36 5.15 7.10
CA VAL A 73 3.15 6.56 7.48
C VAL A 73 4.19 7.01 8.50
N PHE A 74 4.43 6.19 9.54
CA PHE A 74 5.47 6.48 10.52
C PHE A 74 6.86 6.53 9.89
N GLY A 75 7.20 5.58 9.02
CA GLY A 75 8.47 5.58 8.29
C GLY A 75 8.67 6.84 7.46
N VAL A 76 7.62 7.33 6.81
CA VAL A 76 7.62 8.61 6.09
C VAL A 76 7.86 9.76 7.07
N LEU A 77 7.04 9.92 8.11
CA LEU A 77 7.23 11.00 9.09
C LEU A 77 8.63 10.96 9.72
N ASN A 78 9.14 9.77 10.02
CA ASN A 78 10.48 9.60 10.55
C ASN A 78 11.57 10.10 9.59
N TYR A 79 11.44 9.83 8.29
CA TYR A 79 12.43 10.24 7.30
C TYR A 79 12.46 11.76 7.06
N TRP A 80 11.31 12.44 7.05
CA TRP A 80 11.23 13.87 6.70
C TRP A 80 11.04 14.83 7.88
N VAL A 81 10.56 14.36 9.03
CA VAL A 81 10.21 15.23 10.18
C VAL A 81 11.11 14.99 11.38
N PHE A 82 11.51 13.73 11.64
CA PHE A 82 12.23 13.36 12.86
C PHE A 82 13.71 13.02 12.66
N SER A 83 14.21 12.92 11.43
CA SER A 83 15.61 12.65 11.07
C SER A 83 16.26 13.86 10.42
#